data_AF-A0A842W7I0-F1
#
_entry.id   AF-A0A842W7I0-F1
#
_cell.length_a   1.000
_cell.length_b   1.000
_cell.length_c   1.000
_cell.angle_alpha   90.00
_cell.angle_beta   90.00
_cell.angle_gamma   90.00
#
_symmetry.space_group_name_H-M   'P 1'
#
loop_
_entity.id
_entity.type
_entity.pdbx_description
1 polymer ?
#
loop_
_entity_poly.entity_id
_entity_poly.type
_entity_poly.pdbx_seq_one_letter_code
_entity_poly.pdbx_strand_id
1 'polypeptide(L)' 'MAKGEKAVKGLTGLTLTFVASLILILLGVIYFMITVWIIKMGASWAGYKTVEGSTVVLTAGIVTAAAVIGSAIQS' A
#
# COMPACT_ATOMS: atom_id res chain seq x y z
N MET A 1 -19.01 35.82 10.70
CA MET A 1 -18.26 34.71 10.07
C MET A 1 -18.98 34.34 8.78
N ALA A 2 -18.46 34.74 7.62
CA ALA A 2 -19.19 34.68 6.36
C ALA A 2 -19.26 33.24 5.82
N LYS A 3 -20.46 32.83 5.38
CA LYS A 3 -20.78 31.50 4.84
C LYS A 3 -19.83 31.06 3.71
N GLY A 4 -19.24 32.01 2.96
CA GLY A 4 -18.26 31.76 1.91
C GLY A 4 -16.90 31.25 2.40
N GLU A 5 -16.44 31.61 3.59
CA GLU A 5 -15.13 31.19 4.11
C GLU A 5 -15.11 29.69 4.46
N LYS A 6 -16.25 29.14 4.88
CA LYS A 6 -16.43 27.70 5.12
C LYS A 6 -16.45 26.89 3.82
N ALA A 7 -17.03 27.44 2.75
CA ALA A 7 -17.08 26.79 1.44
C ALA A 7 -15.68 26.70 0.80
N VAL A 8 -14.88 27.78 0.89
CA VAL A 8 -13.50 27.77 0.40
C VAL A 8 -12.62 26.83 1.22
N LYS A 9 -12.74 26.82 2.56
CA LYS A 9 -12.05 25.85 3.43
C LYS A 9 -12.44 24.40 3.13
N GLY A 10 -13.72 24.15 2.87
CA GLY A 10 -14.23 22.83 2.48
C GLY A 10 -13.69 22.36 1.12
N LEU A 11 -13.62 23.25 0.14
CA LEU A 11 -13.08 22.94 -1.19
C LEU A 11 -11.56 22.66 -1.12
N THR A 12 -10.81 23.43 -0.35
CA THR A 12 -9.38 23.18 -0.12
C THR A 12 -9.15 21.85 0.60
N GLY A 13 -9.99 21.51 1.59
CA GLY A 13 -9.93 20.23 2.28
C GLY A 13 -10.23 19.04 1.36
N LEU A 14 -11.17 19.20 0.42
CA LEU A 14 -11.49 18.18 -0.58
C LEU A 14 -10.31 17.94 -1.53
N THR A 15 -9.71 19.00 -2.06
CA THR A 15 -8.52 18.91 -2.92
C THR A 15 -7.34 18.26 -2.19
N LEU A 16 -7.10 18.64 -0.93
CA LEU A 16 -6.05 18.03 -0.11
C LEU A 16 -6.29 16.53 0.12
N THR A 17 -7.54 16.14 0.39
CA THR A 17 -7.92 14.73 0.57
C THR A 17 -7.72 13.93 -0.72
N PHE A 18 -8.02 14.53 -1.87
CA PHE A 18 -7.81 13.91 -3.18
C PHE A 18 -6.32 13.68 -3.47
N VAL A 19 -5.48 14.69 -3.21
CA VAL A 19 -4.03 14.59 -3.37
C VAL A 19 -3.44 13.55 -2.39
N ALA A 20 -3.89 13.56 -1.13
CA ALA A 20 -3.46 12.57 -0.14
C ALA A 20 -3.83 11.14 -0.55
N SER A 21 -5.04 10.93 -1.09
CA SER A 21 -5.50 9.65 -1.62
C SER A 21 -4.64 9.17 -2.79
N LEU A 22 -4.28 10.06 -3.71
CA LEU A 22 -3.39 9.76 -4.83
C LEU A 22 -2.00 9.32 -4.34
N ILE A 23 -1.43 10.04 -3.36
CA ILE A 23 -0.13 9.69 -2.77
C ILE A 23 -0.20 8.32 -2.07
N LEU A 24 -1.27 8.06 -1.32
CA LEU A 24 -1.53 6.77 -0.67
C LEU A 24 -1.61 5.61 -1.67
N ILE A 25 -2.30 5.82 -2.79
CA ILE A 25 -2.39 4.82 -3.87
C ILE A 25 -1.00 4.55 -4.46
N LEU A 26 -0.23 5.60 -4.78
CA LEU A 26 1.12 5.45 -5.29
C LEU A 26 2.03 4.69 -4.32
N LEU A 27 1.97 5.03 -3.02
CA LEU A 27 2.69 4.29 -1.98
C LEU A 27 2.30 2.82 -1.95
N GLY A 28 0.99 2.53 -2.03
CA GLY A 28 0.48 1.15 -2.05
C GLY A 28 1.00 0.34 -3.25
N VAL A 29 1.06 0.95 -4.43
CA VAL A 29 1.61 0.32 -5.65
C VAL A 29 3.10 0.03 -5.49
N ILE A 30 3.88 1.00 -4.98
CA ILE A 30 5.31 0.82 -4.74
C ILE A 30 5.55 -0.31 -3.72
N TYR A 31 4.79 -0.32 -2.63
CA TYR A 31 4.87 -1.35 -1.60
C TYR A 31 4.54 -2.74 -2.16
N PHE A 32 3.50 -2.84 -2.99
CA PHE A 32 3.15 -4.08 -3.68
C PHE A 32 4.28 -4.56 -4.60
N MET A 33 4.88 -3.67 -5.39
CA MET A 33 6.02 -4.02 -6.26
C MET A 33 7.22 -4.54 -5.47
N ILE A 34 7.59 -3.87 -4.38
CA ILE A 34 8.69 -4.30 -3.50
C ILE A 34 8.36 -5.67 -2.89
N THR A 35 7.13 -5.88 -2.44
CA THR A 35 6.69 -7.16 -1.85
C THR A 35 6.79 -8.30 -2.87
N VAL A 36 6.32 -8.09 -4.11
CA VAL A 36 6.45 -9.06 -5.20
C VAL A 36 7.91 -9.37 -5.50
N TRP A 37 8.79 -8.36 -5.46
CA TRP A 37 10.21 -8.56 -5.66
C TRP A 37 10.84 -9.42 -4.55
N ILE A 38 10.51 -9.15 -3.28
CA ILE A 38 10.94 -9.97 -2.13
C ILE A 38 10.50 -11.42 -2.30
N ILE A 39 9.24 -11.65 -2.71
CA ILE A 39 8.69 -12.99 -2.94
C ILE A 39 9.42 -13.71 -4.07
N LYS A 40 9.66 -13.02 -5.20
CA LYS A 40 10.39 -13.60 -6.34
C LYS A 40 11.84 -13.95 -5.96
N MET A 41 12.51 -13.09 -5.20
CA MET A 41 13.85 -13.38 -4.69
C MET A 41 13.85 -14.57 -3.73
N GLY A 42 12.94 -14.59 -2.76
CA GLY A 42 12.80 -15.71 -1.81
C GLY A 42 12.47 -17.03 -2.51
N ALA A 43 11.59 -17.01 -3.51
CA ALA A 43 11.26 -18.19 -4.31
C ALA A 43 12.47 -18.68 -5.14
N SER A 44 13.25 -17.76 -5.71
CA SER A 44 14.48 -18.09 -6.42
C SER A 44 15.52 -18.74 -5.50
N TRP A 45 15.64 -18.25 -4.25
CA TRP A 45 16.53 -18.85 -3.25
C TRP A 45 16.04 -20.22 -2.76
N ALA A 46 14.74 -20.44 -2.74
CA ALA A 46 14.12 -21.72 -2.43
C ALA A 46 14.14 -22.73 -3.61
N GLY A 47 14.72 -22.37 -4.76
CA GLY A 47 14.87 -23.24 -5.92
C GLY A 47 13.63 -23.35 -6.83
N TYR A 48 12.60 -22.53 -6.60
CA TYR A 48 11.42 -22.49 -7.47
C TYR A 48 11.71 -21.69 -8.74
N LYS A 49 11.58 -22.34 -9.91
CA LYS A 49 11.85 -21.72 -11.23
C LYS A 49 10.68 -20.93 -11.80
N THR A 50 9.46 -21.27 -11.40
CA THR A 50 8.23 -20.62 -11.86
C THR A 50 7.33 -20.37 -10.66
N VAL A 51 7.07 -19.10 -10.38
CA VAL A 51 6.10 -18.68 -9.37
C VAL A 51 4.86 -18.19 -10.12
N GLU A 52 3.75 -18.89 -9.94
CA GLU A 52 2.49 -18.53 -10.55
C GLU A 52 1.98 -17.20 -9.96
N GLY A 53 1.35 -16.35 -10.79
CA GLY A 53 0.89 -15.03 -10.35
C GLY A 53 -0.10 -15.09 -9.19
N SER A 54 -0.93 -16.14 -9.15
CA SER A 54 -1.84 -16.46 -8.04
C SER A 54 -1.09 -16.65 -6.71
N THR A 55 0.01 -17.40 -6.72
CA THR A 55 0.87 -17.64 -5.56
C THR A 55 1.57 -16.36 -5.10
N VAL A 56 2.02 -15.52 -6.04
CA VAL A 56 2.63 -14.22 -5.72
C VAL A 56 1.63 -13.31 -5.00
N VAL A 57 0.39 -13.22 -5.49
CA VAL A 57 -0.64 -12.38 -4.87
C VAL A 57 -1.02 -12.90 -3.48
N LEU A 58 -1.17 -14.22 -3.33
CA LEU A 58 -1.47 -14.84 -2.04
C LEU A 58 -0.36 -14.59 -1.00
N THR A 59 0.90 -14.83 -1.38
CA THR A 59 2.05 -14.60 -0.50
C THR A 59 2.28 -13.12 -0.18
N ALA A 60 2.02 -12.22 -1.14
CA ALA A 60 2.04 -10.78 -0.89
C ALA A 60 0.97 -10.35 0.13
N GLY A 61 -0.22 -10.93 0.05
CA GLY A 61 -1.28 -10.73 1.04
C GLY A 61 -0.86 -11.20 2.44
N ILE A 62 -0.26 -12.39 2.55
CA ILE A 62 0.22 -12.93 3.84
C ILE A 62 1.34 -12.06 4.42
N VAL A 63 2.34 -11.67 3.62
CA VAL A 63 3.46 -10.81 4.06
C VAL A 63 2.95 -9.44 4.51
N THR A 64 2.00 -8.87 3.78
CA THR A 64 1.39 -7.57 4.15
C THR A 64 0.61 -7.70 5.45
N ALA A 65 -0.20 -8.75 5.62
CA ALA A 65 -0.93 -9.00 6.86
C ALA A 65 0.02 -9.19 8.05
N ALA A 66 1.10 -9.96 7.86
CA ALA A 66 2.14 -10.15 8.86
C ALA A 66 2.85 -8.83 9.22
N ALA A 67 3.12 -7.96 8.23
CA ALA A 67 3.71 -6.65 8.47
C ALA A 67 2.80 -5.73 9.29
N VAL A 68 1.49 -5.74 9.02
CA VAL A 68 0.50 -4.97 9.80
C VAL A 68 0.44 -5.49 11.24
N ILE A 69 0.36 -6.81 11.43
CA ILE A 69 0.34 -7.42 12.78
C ILE A 69 1.66 -7.13 13.51
N GLY A 70 2.81 -7.27 12.85
CA GLY A 70 4.12 -6.96 13.42
C GLY A 70 4.23 -5.50 13.84
N SER A 71 3.74 -4.56 13.03
CA SER A 71 3.71 -3.15 13.38
C SER A 71 2.80 -2.83 14.57
N ALA A 72 1.69 -3.57 14.70
CA ALA A 72 0.75 -3.42 15.81
C ALA A 72 1.27 -3.97 17.14
N ILE A 73 2.12 -5.00 17.10
CA ILE A 73 2.77 -5.57 18.30
C ILE A 73 3.91 -4.69 18.81
N GLN A 74 4.52 -3.89 17.93
CA GLN A 74 5.60 -2.97 18.28
C GLN A 74 5.11 -1.59 18.77
N SER A 75 3.79 -1.36 18.82
CA SER A 75 3.15 -0.20 19.45
C SER A 75 2.79 -0.46 20.90
#